data_AF-A0A8H6L5M5-F1
#
_entry.id   AF-A0A8H6L5M5-F1
#
_cell.length_a   1.000
_cell.length_b   1.000
_cell.length_c   1.000
_cell.angle_alpha   90.00
_cell.angle_beta   90.00
_cell.angle_gamma   90.00
#
_symmetry.space_group_name_H-M   'P 1'
#
loop_
_entity.id
_entity.type
_entity.pdbx_description
1 polymer ?
#
loop_
_entity_poly.entity_id
_entity_poly.type
_entity_poly.pdbx_seq_one_letter_code
_entity_poly.pdbx_strand_id
1 'polypeptide(L)'
;MDFLKKAKQTMKELEGDLNKATAQLGFGDKSQNGAQVPVAAEPASSNSTPATSTINTPSTSVAPSTAGGDAPKTKLPLAIRKNVRDEFETKIPELEANLSSVLGQPWKISFDPGHLYTLADDRFSKEKPGQMFTQYCQGATRGISDYIEQFGADGKSELNTLASSHTMTLEQTTNPKISYSGCEISSGMLRLVFRDKYLGSNINTVCAELATAVNNAGMSSNPEGGAALDFNAKNGIKKDYEPEIGNVKAKIQSILGLPMLELHPNFERNFAAIAAYTASGKQPTTYPREWQKKLGFHTFKYFESLVSSLEGQGFAKDDMLQEGYQETADKNEIGLRIVDKLQKGTYNECVFENGVMYIQTTPQYWTSNIRDAGAKIVDLL
;
A
#
# COMPACT_ATOMS: atom_id res chain seq x y z
N MET A 1 -20.77 25.25 -38.62
CA MET A 1 -19.35 25.58 -38.88
C MET A 1 -18.72 26.49 -37.81
N ASP A 2 -19.47 27.35 -37.12
CA ASP A 2 -18.90 28.27 -36.11
C ASP A 2 -18.31 27.63 -34.86
N PHE A 3 -18.86 26.50 -34.40
CA PHE A 3 -18.36 25.80 -33.21
C PHE A 3 -16.90 25.31 -33.40
N LEU A 4 -16.60 24.74 -34.58
CA LEU A 4 -15.26 24.23 -34.89
C LEU A 4 -14.21 25.35 -34.98
N LYS A 5 -14.63 26.53 -35.46
CA LYS A 5 -13.76 27.71 -35.56
C LYS A 5 -13.46 28.27 -34.18
N LYS A 6 -14.46 28.30 -33.29
CA LYS A 6 -14.29 28.73 -31.89
C LYS A 6 -13.39 27.77 -31.11
N ALA A 7 -13.57 26.46 -31.28
CA ALA A 7 -12.72 25.44 -30.65
C ALA A 7 -11.25 25.56 -31.07
N LYS A 8 -10.97 25.74 -32.37
CA LYS A 8 -9.59 25.93 -32.87
C LYS A 8 -8.93 27.21 -32.34
N GLN A 9 -9.70 28.29 -32.17
CA GLN A 9 -9.20 29.53 -31.60
C GLN A 9 -8.83 29.36 -30.12
N THR A 10 -9.68 28.69 -29.33
CA THR A 10 -9.41 28.42 -27.91
C THR A 10 -8.20 27.50 -27.71
N MET A 11 -8.01 26.48 -28.56
CA MET A 11 -6.81 25.62 -28.47
C MET A 11 -5.52 26.40 -28.74
N LYS A 12 -5.54 27.32 -29.71
CA LYS A 12 -4.37 28.15 -30.04
C LYS A 12 -4.01 29.14 -28.92
N GLU A 13 -5.01 29.64 -28.20
CA GLU A 13 -4.80 30.51 -27.02
C GLU A 13 -4.18 29.71 -25.86
N LEU A 14 -4.69 28.50 -25.60
CA LEU A 14 -4.15 27.61 -24.57
C LEU A 14 -2.70 27.17 -24.84
N GLU A 15 -2.34 26.86 -26.10
CA GLU A 15 -0.96 26.57 -26.47
C GLU A 15 -0.03 27.77 -26.24
N GLY A 16 -0.51 28.99 -26.51
CA GLY A 16 0.24 30.22 -26.24
C GLY A 16 0.53 30.43 -24.75
N ASP A 17 -0.46 30.16 -23.90
CA ASP A 17 -0.32 30.31 -22.45
C ASP A 17 0.55 29.21 -21.83
N LEU A 18 0.46 27.97 -22.33
CA LEU A 18 1.32 26.86 -21.89
C LEU A 18 2.80 27.13 -22.22
N ASN A 19 3.08 27.68 -23.41
CA ASN A 19 4.45 28.03 -23.80
C ASN A 19 5.02 29.18 -22.94
N LYS A 20 4.19 30.17 -22.57
CA LYS A 20 4.61 31.23 -21.64
C LYS A 20 4.88 30.69 -20.24
N ALA A 21 4.03 29.80 -19.74
CA ALA A 21 4.23 29.17 -18.43
C ALA A 21 5.51 28.33 -18.40
N THR A 22 5.78 27.58 -19.47
CA THR A 22 6.99 26.75 -19.60
C THR A 22 8.26 27.61 -19.63
N ALA A 23 8.22 28.77 -20.31
CA ALA A 23 9.33 29.72 -20.33
C ALA A 23 9.57 30.39 -18.96
N GLN A 24 8.52 30.65 -18.19
CA GLN A 24 8.63 31.22 -16.84
C GLN A 24 9.21 30.23 -15.81
N LEU A 25 9.04 28.93 -16.03
CA LEU A 25 9.51 27.89 -15.11
C LEU A 25 10.96 27.47 -15.33
N GLY A 26 11.67 28.06 -16.28
CA GLY A 26 13.13 27.95 -16.38
C GLY A 26 13.67 26.54 -16.64
N PHE A 27 12.86 25.64 -17.21
CA PHE A 27 13.31 24.30 -17.63
C PHE A 27 14.16 24.41 -18.90
N GLY A 28 15.40 24.87 -18.73
CA GLY A 28 16.45 24.76 -19.71
C GLY A 28 16.94 23.33 -19.83
N ASP A 29 17.01 22.87 -21.07
CA ASP A 29 17.52 21.58 -21.55
C ASP A 29 18.89 21.23 -20.92
N LYS A 30 18.94 20.09 -20.20
CA LYS A 30 20.18 19.46 -19.72
C LYS A 30 20.20 18.01 -20.15
N SER A 31 20.46 17.78 -21.43
CA SER A 31 21.04 16.53 -21.88
C SER A 31 22.57 16.58 -21.76
N GLN A 32 23.17 15.40 -21.54
CA GLN A 32 24.60 15.09 -21.45
C GLN A 32 25.22 15.10 -20.05
N ASN A 33 25.29 13.91 -19.44
CA ASN A 33 26.58 13.27 -19.17
C ASN A 33 26.37 11.81 -18.74
N GLY A 34 26.80 10.90 -19.62
CA GLY A 34 26.96 9.48 -19.30
C GLY A 34 28.25 9.24 -18.55
N ALA A 35 28.16 8.55 -17.42
CA ALA A 35 29.30 7.98 -16.73
C ALA A 35 29.01 6.50 -16.44
N GLN A 36 29.82 5.64 -17.05
CA GLN A 36 29.88 4.21 -16.80
C GLN A 36 30.39 3.94 -15.38
N VAL A 37 29.75 3.01 -14.68
CA VAL A 37 30.24 2.47 -13.39
C VAL A 37 30.56 0.98 -13.58
N PRO A 38 31.73 0.50 -13.12
CA PRO A 38 32.21 -0.85 -13.38
C PRO A 38 31.54 -1.93 -12.52
N VAL A 39 31.46 -3.11 -13.12
CA VAL A 39 30.98 -4.39 -12.57
C VAL A 39 31.93 -4.86 -11.47
N ALA A 40 31.39 -5.13 -10.27
CA ALA A 40 32.11 -5.79 -9.18
C ALA A 40 31.56 -7.22 -8.97
N ALA A 41 32.50 -8.12 -8.70
CA ALA A 41 32.39 -9.57 -8.72
C ALA A 41 31.59 -10.17 -7.54
N GLU A 42 31.02 -11.35 -7.82
CA GLU A 42 30.42 -12.29 -6.86
C GLU A 42 31.39 -12.78 -5.79
N PRO A 43 30.85 -13.17 -4.61
CA PRO A 43 31.38 -14.36 -3.95
C PRO A 43 30.30 -15.38 -3.56
N ALA A 44 30.56 -16.60 -4.01
CA ALA A 44 30.47 -17.89 -3.32
C ALA A 44 29.30 -18.16 -2.35
N SER A 45 28.42 -19.04 -2.87
CA SER A 45 27.55 -20.00 -2.19
C SER A 45 28.20 -20.75 -1.01
N SER A 46 27.48 -20.84 0.11
CA SER A 46 27.67 -21.88 1.13
C SER A 46 26.34 -22.48 1.56
N ASN A 47 26.22 -23.78 1.29
CA ASN A 47 25.14 -24.69 1.69
C ASN A 47 24.95 -24.74 3.21
N SER A 48 23.69 -24.79 3.66
CA SER A 48 23.34 -25.43 4.93
C SER A 48 21.98 -26.14 4.84
N THR A 49 21.99 -27.39 5.31
CA THR A 49 20.96 -28.42 5.29
C THR A 49 19.83 -28.11 6.30
N PRO A 50 18.57 -28.49 6.03
CA PRO A 50 17.45 -28.17 6.92
C PRO A 50 17.32 -29.16 8.08
N ALA A 51 17.25 -28.64 9.31
CA ALA A 51 16.88 -29.39 10.50
C ALA A 51 15.37 -29.34 10.71
N THR A 52 14.76 -30.50 10.73
CA THR A 52 13.37 -30.80 11.11
C THR A 52 13.13 -30.42 12.57
N SER A 53 12.10 -29.61 12.84
CA SER A 53 11.58 -29.37 14.19
C SER A 53 10.08 -29.57 14.20
N THR A 54 9.68 -30.60 14.93
CA THR A 54 8.33 -31.08 15.17
C THR A 54 7.49 -30.11 15.99
N ILE A 55 6.25 -29.96 15.54
CA ILE A 55 5.14 -29.25 16.16
C ILE A 55 4.76 -29.96 17.48
N ASN A 56 4.69 -29.20 18.58
CA ASN A 56 3.95 -29.58 19.78
C ASN A 56 3.23 -28.33 20.30
N THR A 57 1.91 -28.31 20.11
CA THR A 57 0.97 -27.44 20.81
C THR A 57 0.56 -28.09 22.12
N PRO A 58 0.38 -27.30 23.18
CA PRO A 58 -0.80 -27.48 24.00
C PRO A 58 -1.59 -26.19 24.13
N SER A 59 -2.88 -26.32 23.80
CA SER A 59 -3.94 -25.39 24.15
C SER A 59 -4.02 -25.18 25.66
N THR A 60 -3.96 -23.93 26.10
CA THR A 60 -4.60 -23.50 27.34
C THR A 60 -5.33 -22.20 27.09
N SER A 61 -6.66 -22.29 27.08
CA SER A 61 -7.59 -21.17 27.11
C SER A 61 -7.39 -20.38 28.40
N VAL A 62 -7.05 -19.10 28.30
CA VAL A 62 -7.16 -18.16 29.42
C VAL A 62 -8.32 -17.23 29.11
N ALA A 63 -9.33 -17.29 29.97
CA ALA A 63 -10.51 -16.43 29.96
C ALA A 63 -10.11 -14.95 30.21
N PRO A 64 -10.92 -13.98 29.75
CA PRO A 64 -10.60 -12.56 29.87
C PRO A 64 -10.67 -12.11 31.33
N SER A 65 -9.55 -11.62 31.86
CA SER A 65 -9.46 -11.00 33.18
C SER A 65 -10.14 -9.64 33.18
N THR A 66 -11.40 -9.59 33.59
CA THR A 66 -12.02 -8.39 34.14
C THR A 66 -11.50 -8.17 35.57
N ALA A 67 -10.47 -7.34 35.72
CA ALA A 67 -10.05 -6.83 37.02
C ALA A 67 -9.47 -5.43 36.86
N GLY A 68 -10.32 -4.41 37.05
CA GLY A 68 -9.90 -3.05 37.39
C GLY A 68 -9.34 -3.04 38.82
N GLY A 69 -8.11 -3.51 38.98
CA GLY A 69 -7.33 -3.37 40.20
C GLY A 69 -6.07 -2.58 39.89
N ASP A 70 -5.93 -1.41 40.51
CA ASP A 70 -4.67 -0.65 40.55
C ASP A 70 -3.57 -1.59 41.06
N ALA A 71 -2.75 -2.11 40.14
CA ALA A 71 -1.50 -2.76 40.50
C ALA A 71 -0.67 -1.76 41.32
N PRO A 72 0.04 -2.20 42.37
CA PRO A 72 0.83 -1.29 43.19
C PRO A 72 1.85 -0.59 42.29
N LYS A 73 1.66 0.73 42.07
CA LYS A 73 2.57 1.55 41.28
C LYS A 73 3.96 1.43 41.88
N THR A 74 4.84 0.70 41.22
CA THR A 74 6.24 0.55 41.62
C THR A 74 6.81 1.94 41.83
N LYS A 75 7.16 2.27 43.08
CA LYS A 75 7.61 3.62 43.44
C LYS A 75 8.98 3.85 42.81
N LEU A 76 8.98 4.50 41.65
CA LEU A 76 10.18 4.86 40.91
C LEU A 76 11.19 5.60 41.82
N PRO A 77 12.50 5.34 41.67
CA PRO A 77 13.53 6.09 42.40
C PRO A 77 13.37 7.60 42.22
N LEU A 78 13.74 8.40 43.23
CA LEU A 78 13.50 9.86 43.20
C LEU A 78 14.12 10.54 41.99
N ALA A 79 15.36 10.19 41.64
CA ALA A 79 16.04 10.72 40.46
C ALA A 79 15.27 10.41 39.16
N ILE A 80 14.69 9.21 39.07
CA ILE A 80 13.91 8.76 37.92
C ILE A 80 12.57 9.48 37.84
N ARG A 81 11.85 9.62 38.97
CA ARG A 81 10.61 10.42 39.02
C ARG A 81 10.86 11.86 38.60
N LYS A 82 11.95 12.46 39.07
CA LYS A 82 12.34 13.81 38.68
C LYS A 82 12.61 13.89 37.17
N ASN A 83 13.36 12.93 36.62
CA ASN A 83 13.64 12.90 35.19
C ASN A 83 12.37 12.73 34.34
N VAL A 84 11.47 11.81 34.70
CA VAL A 84 10.17 11.62 34.01
C VAL A 84 9.33 12.90 34.08
N ARG A 85 9.20 13.50 35.26
CA ARG A 85 8.47 14.76 35.43
C ARG A 85 9.03 15.87 34.54
N ASP A 86 10.34 16.13 34.67
CA ASP A 86 10.98 17.30 34.05
C ASP A 86 11.10 17.17 32.53
N GLU A 87 11.27 15.95 32.02
CA GLU A 87 11.60 15.73 30.60
C GLU A 87 10.46 15.19 29.77
N PHE A 88 9.41 14.66 30.39
CA PHE A 88 8.24 14.08 29.71
C PHE A 88 6.92 14.69 30.19
N GLU A 89 6.56 14.55 31.47
CA GLU A 89 5.22 14.96 31.95
C GLU A 89 4.94 16.45 31.73
N THR A 90 5.93 17.31 31.97
CA THR A 90 5.84 18.76 31.71
C THR A 90 5.69 19.11 30.22
N LYS A 91 6.13 18.22 29.32
CA LYS A 91 6.10 18.40 27.86
C LYS A 91 4.90 17.73 27.19
N ILE A 92 4.11 16.92 27.92
CA ILE A 92 2.91 16.25 27.36
C ILE A 92 1.99 17.25 26.62
N PRO A 93 1.66 18.44 27.15
CA PRO A 93 0.79 19.38 26.44
C PRO A 93 1.34 19.81 25.06
N GLU A 94 2.65 20.03 24.96
CA GLU A 94 3.31 20.39 23.69
C GLU A 94 3.33 19.19 22.73
N LEU A 95 3.66 18.00 23.23
CA LEU A 95 3.70 16.78 22.43
C LEU A 95 2.32 16.40 21.89
N GLU A 96 1.28 16.48 22.71
CA GLU A 96 -0.11 16.26 22.30
C GLU A 96 -0.58 17.31 21.30
N ALA A 97 -0.22 18.59 21.49
CA ALA A 97 -0.54 19.65 20.54
C ALA A 97 0.11 19.41 19.17
N ASN A 98 1.38 19.02 19.14
CA ASN A 98 2.10 18.70 17.90
C ASN A 98 1.47 17.49 17.19
N LEU A 99 1.21 16.41 17.91
CA LEU A 99 0.54 15.22 17.37
C LEU A 99 -0.85 15.56 16.82
N SER A 100 -1.64 16.31 17.59
CA SER A 100 -3.00 16.72 17.22
C SER A 100 -3.01 17.63 15.99
N SER A 101 -2.04 18.53 15.88
CA SER A 101 -1.90 19.42 14.73
C SER A 101 -1.65 18.63 13.43
N VAL A 102 -0.73 17.67 13.48
CA VAL A 102 -0.42 16.79 12.33
C VAL A 102 -1.67 15.98 11.93
N LEU A 103 -2.38 15.41 12.90
CA LEU A 103 -3.54 14.55 12.66
C LEU A 103 -4.86 15.31 12.45
N GLY A 104 -4.86 16.63 12.61
CA GLY A 104 -6.00 17.51 12.36
C GLY A 104 -7.11 17.42 13.41
N GLN A 105 -6.90 16.73 14.53
CA GLN A 105 -7.87 16.59 15.62
C GLN A 105 -7.17 16.24 16.93
N PRO A 106 -7.83 16.36 18.10
CA PRO A 106 -7.19 16.12 19.40
C PRO A 106 -6.76 14.66 19.59
N TRP A 107 -5.49 14.47 19.96
CA TRP A 107 -4.89 13.19 20.31
C TRP A 107 -4.23 13.26 21.69
N LYS A 108 -4.21 12.12 22.39
CA LYS A 108 -3.65 12.00 23.74
C LYS A 108 -2.47 11.03 23.80
N ILE A 109 -1.57 11.28 24.74
CA ILE A 109 -0.44 10.40 25.06
C ILE A 109 -0.73 9.71 26.40
N SER A 110 -0.75 8.38 26.40
CA SER A 110 -1.03 7.58 27.59
C SER A 110 0.07 6.53 27.79
N PHE A 111 1.24 6.99 28.22
CA PHE A 111 2.33 6.09 28.60
C PHE A 111 2.21 5.77 30.09
N ASP A 112 2.65 4.58 30.50
CA ASP A 112 2.85 4.22 31.90
C ASP A 112 4.36 4.18 32.23
N PRO A 113 4.96 5.32 32.67
CA PRO A 113 6.36 5.37 33.05
C PRO A 113 6.75 4.37 34.13
N GLY A 114 5.84 4.03 35.05
CA GLY A 114 6.09 3.12 36.15
C GLY A 114 6.32 1.71 35.63
N HIS A 115 5.38 1.22 34.82
CA HIS A 115 5.49 -0.08 34.17
C HIS A 115 6.67 -0.13 33.19
N LEU A 116 6.82 0.86 32.32
CA LEU A 116 7.89 0.89 31.31
C LEU A 116 9.28 0.89 31.94
N TYR A 117 9.46 1.57 33.07
CA TYR A 117 10.73 1.53 33.79
C TYR A 117 11.08 0.14 34.32
N THR A 118 10.10 -0.70 34.66
CA THR A 118 10.40 -2.10 35.07
C THR A 118 10.94 -2.95 33.93
N LEU A 119 10.74 -2.51 32.68
CA LEU A 119 11.20 -3.16 31.45
C LEU A 119 12.50 -2.52 30.92
N ALA A 120 13.01 -1.48 31.59
CA ALA A 120 14.26 -0.84 31.22
C ALA A 120 15.44 -1.79 31.44
N ASP A 121 16.22 -2.04 30.40
CA ASP A 121 17.40 -2.92 30.47
C ASP A 121 18.70 -2.20 30.11
N ASP A 122 18.64 -1.20 29.23
CA ASP A 122 19.81 -0.43 28.82
C ASP A 122 20.07 0.80 29.69
N ARG A 123 21.20 1.46 29.43
CA ARG A 123 21.61 2.67 30.15
C ARG A 123 20.63 3.83 29.92
N PHE A 124 20.11 4.00 28.72
CA PHE A 124 19.28 5.17 28.37
C PHE A 124 17.92 5.10 29.05
N SER A 125 17.25 3.95 28.95
CA SER A 125 15.98 3.63 29.60
C SER A 125 16.08 3.62 31.13
N LYS A 126 17.23 3.22 31.71
CA LYS A 126 17.45 3.25 33.17
C LYS A 126 17.82 4.61 33.73
N GLU A 127 18.66 5.39 33.04
CA GLU A 127 19.17 6.67 33.56
C GLU A 127 18.31 7.87 33.15
N LYS A 128 17.66 7.82 31.99
CA LYS A 128 16.96 8.96 31.37
C LYS A 128 15.60 8.60 30.74
N PRO A 129 14.70 7.88 31.43
CA PRO A 129 13.44 7.42 30.85
C PRO A 129 12.52 8.57 30.38
N GLY A 130 12.51 9.71 31.06
CA GLY A 130 11.73 10.87 30.62
C GLY A 130 12.17 11.40 29.25
N GLN A 131 13.49 11.50 29.01
CA GLN A 131 14.00 11.92 27.70
C GLN A 131 13.68 10.88 26.63
N MET A 132 13.77 9.59 26.96
CA MET A 132 13.41 8.50 26.07
C MET A 132 11.92 8.54 25.65
N PHE A 133 10.99 8.75 26.59
CA PHE A 133 9.55 8.85 26.28
C PHE A 133 9.24 10.04 25.36
N THR A 134 9.87 11.18 25.60
CA THR A 134 9.75 12.35 24.72
C THR A 134 10.26 12.04 23.31
N GLN A 135 11.39 11.33 23.18
CA GLN A 135 11.89 10.90 21.87
C GLN A 135 10.95 9.93 21.16
N TYR A 136 10.25 9.03 21.89
CA TYR A 136 9.23 8.16 21.29
C TYR A 136 8.10 8.97 20.67
N CYS A 137 7.62 9.98 21.39
CA CYS A 137 6.58 10.86 20.88
C CYS A 137 7.06 11.63 19.64
N GLN A 138 8.26 12.20 19.68
CA GLN A 138 8.83 12.94 18.55
C GLN A 138 9.08 12.05 17.32
N GLY A 139 9.62 10.85 17.52
CA GLY A 139 9.82 9.86 16.46
C GLY A 139 8.50 9.41 15.84
N ALA A 140 7.47 9.20 16.68
CA ALA A 140 6.13 8.88 16.21
C ALA A 140 5.51 10.03 15.41
N THR A 141 5.54 11.26 15.93
CA THR A 141 5.03 12.45 15.21
C THR A 141 5.71 12.63 13.87
N ARG A 142 7.03 12.43 13.78
CA ARG A 142 7.76 12.47 12.50
C ARG A 142 7.25 11.40 11.53
N GLY A 143 7.19 10.14 11.95
CA GLY A 143 6.73 9.05 11.07
C GLY A 143 5.28 9.21 10.63
N ILE A 144 4.41 9.77 11.48
CA ILE A 144 3.04 10.12 11.13
C ILE A 144 3.02 11.24 10.08
N SER A 145 3.85 12.27 10.23
CA SER A 145 3.99 13.32 9.22
C SER A 145 4.47 12.76 7.88
N ASP A 146 5.49 11.90 7.86
CA ASP A 146 6.00 11.26 6.64
C ASP A 146 4.90 10.43 5.96
N TYR A 147 4.10 9.71 6.73
CA TYR A 147 2.93 8.96 6.23
C TYR A 147 1.85 9.89 5.65
N ILE A 148 1.54 11.02 6.30
CA ILE A 148 0.56 11.98 5.78
C ILE A 148 1.10 12.72 4.56
N GLU A 149 2.39 13.02 4.48
CA GLU A 149 3.01 13.57 3.27
C GLU A 149 2.85 12.60 2.09
N GLN A 150 3.02 11.30 2.35
CA GLN A 150 2.88 10.26 1.34
C GLN A 150 1.43 10.06 0.87
N PHE A 151 0.46 10.08 1.78
CA PHE A 151 -0.93 9.66 1.52
C PHE A 151 -1.98 10.76 1.65
N GLY A 152 -1.57 11.98 1.98
CA GLY A 152 -2.42 13.16 2.07
C GLY A 152 -3.56 13.04 3.08
N ALA A 153 -4.68 13.68 2.74
CA ALA A 153 -5.88 13.70 3.57
C ALA A 153 -6.48 12.30 3.78
N ASP A 154 -6.38 11.42 2.78
CA ASP A 154 -6.92 10.06 2.87
C ASP A 154 -6.16 9.24 3.91
N GLY A 155 -4.82 9.32 3.91
CA GLY A 155 -4.00 8.64 4.92
C GLY A 155 -4.31 9.12 6.32
N LYS A 156 -4.41 10.43 6.50
CA LYS A 156 -4.82 11.06 7.77
C LYS A 156 -6.19 10.56 8.24
N SER A 157 -7.18 10.51 7.34
CA SER A 157 -8.52 10.04 7.65
C SER A 157 -8.53 8.57 8.07
N GLU A 158 -7.88 7.69 7.29
CA GLU A 158 -7.84 6.25 7.57
C GLU A 158 -7.19 5.96 8.93
N LEU A 159 -6.08 6.64 9.24
CA LEU A 159 -5.40 6.49 10.54
C LEU A 159 -6.30 6.92 11.69
N ASN A 160 -6.95 8.07 11.59
CA ASN A 160 -7.89 8.56 12.60
C ASN A 160 -9.09 7.62 12.77
N THR A 161 -9.60 7.02 11.69
CA THR A 161 -10.68 6.04 11.74
C THR A 161 -10.27 4.76 12.46
N LEU A 162 -9.09 4.21 12.15
CA LEU A 162 -8.62 2.96 12.74
C LEU A 162 -8.13 3.11 14.18
N ALA A 163 -7.49 4.24 14.48
CA ALA A 163 -7.08 4.62 15.82
C ALA A 163 -8.13 5.56 16.46
N SER A 164 -9.37 5.08 16.51
CA SER A 164 -10.56 5.83 16.90
C SER A 164 -10.60 6.38 18.33
N SER A 165 -9.76 5.87 19.23
CA SER A 165 -9.61 6.42 20.58
C SER A 165 -8.74 7.68 20.60
N HIS A 166 -8.05 7.98 19.49
CA HIS A 166 -7.08 9.07 19.35
C HIS A 166 -6.07 9.09 20.48
N THR A 167 -5.63 7.90 20.90
CA THR A 167 -4.66 7.73 21.98
C THR A 167 -3.44 6.99 21.47
N MET A 168 -2.26 7.51 21.83
CA MET A 168 -0.97 6.89 21.58
C MET A 168 -0.41 6.29 22.88
N THR A 169 -0.07 5.00 22.85
CA THR A 169 0.53 4.27 23.98
C THR A 169 1.94 3.79 23.64
N LEU A 170 2.68 3.31 24.64
CA LEU A 170 3.99 2.68 24.48
C LEU A 170 4.02 1.38 25.29
N GLU A 171 4.26 0.26 24.61
CA GLU A 171 4.11 -1.08 25.20
C GLU A 171 5.13 -2.08 24.64
N GLN A 172 5.42 -3.15 25.39
CA GLN A 172 6.23 -4.25 24.87
C GLN A 172 5.38 -5.12 23.92
N THR A 173 5.95 -5.55 22.79
CA THR A 173 5.28 -6.44 21.83
C THR A 173 5.88 -7.84 21.83
N THR A 174 5.03 -8.82 21.55
CA THR A 174 5.41 -10.21 21.26
C THR A 174 5.47 -10.49 19.76
N ASN A 175 5.22 -9.49 18.91
CA ASN A 175 5.24 -9.64 17.46
C ASN A 175 6.67 -9.88 16.96
N PRO A 176 7.01 -11.09 16.47
CA PRO A 176 8.38 -11.41 16.08
C PRO A 176 8.84 -10.65 14.82
N LYS A 177 7.92 -10.02 14.08
CA LYS A 177 8.25 -9.19 12.92
C LYS A 177 8.87 -7.84 13.30
N ILE A 178 8.72 -7.42 14.56
CA ILE A 178 9.27 -6.16 15.06
C ILE A 178 10.58 -6.48 15.79
N SER A 179 11.71 -6.09 15.19
CA SER A 179 13.03 -6.43 15.72
C SER A 179 13.45 -5.58 16.91
N TYR A 180 13.11 -4.28 16.93
CA TYR A 180 13.54 -3.32 17.95
C TYR A 180 12.37 -2.51 18.48
N SER A 181 11.88 -1.59 17.67
CA SER A 181 10.70 -0.77 17.90
C SER A 181 9.90 -0.63 16.62
N GLY A 182 8.63 -0.32 16.76
CA GLY A 182 7.68 -0.23 15.67
C GLY A 182 6.36 0.37 16.14
N CYS A 183 5.34 0.30 15.31
CA CYS A 183 3.99 0.70 15.68
C CYS A 183 2.97 -0.33 15.21
N GLU A 184 1.88 -0.40 15.95
CA GLU A 184 0.72 -1.24 15.66
C GLU A 184 -0.54 -0.42 15.93
N ILE A 185 -1.64 -0.76 15.26
CA ILE A 185 -2.96 -0.21 15.61
C ILE A 185 -3.80 -1.37 16.11
N SER A 186 -4.28 -1.26 17.35
CA SER A 186 -5.16 -2.27 17.94
C SER A 186 -6.02 -1.63 19.02
N SER A 187 -7.25 -2.13 19.20
CA SER A 187 -8.18 -1.60 20.19
C SER A 187 -8.44 -0.10 20.04
N GLY A 188 -8.45 0.39 18.79
CA GLY A 188 -8.64 1.81 18.48
C GLY A 188 -7.48 2.72 18.87
N MET A 189 -6.32 2.20 19.28
CA MET A 189 -5.15 2.99 19.70
C MET A 189 -4.00 2.85 18.72
N LEU A 190 -3.18 3.89 18.58
CA LEU A 190 -1.85 3.79 17.99
C LEU A 190 -0.87 3.34 19.09
N ARG A 191 -0.42 2.10 19.03
CA ARG A 191 0.53 1.54 19.98
C ARG A 191 1.92 1.67 19.41
N LEU A 192 2.76 2.49 20.04
CA LEU A 192 4.20 2.39 19.86
C LEU A 192 4.65 1.13 20.59
N VAL A 193 5.47 0.33 19.94
CA VAL A 193 5.87 -0.95 20.49
C VAL A 193 7.38 -1.13 20.47
N PHE A 194 7.88 -1.93 21.41
CA PHE A 194 9.27 -2.35 21.46
C PHE A 194 9.38 -3.83 21.80
N ARG A 195 10.43 -4.48 21.30
CA ARG A 195 10.74 -5.87 21.62
C ARG A 195 11.40 -5.98 22.99
N ASP A 196 11.29 -7.14 23.62
CA ASP A 196 11.99 -7.45 24.88
C ASP A 196 13.45 -6.98 24.85
N LYS A 197 13.87 -6.21 25.87
CA LYS A 197 15.20 -5.59 26.02
C LYS A 197 15.58 -4.50 25.02
N TYR A 198 14.65 -4.04 24.19
CA TYR A 198 14.87 -2.99 23.19
C TYR A 198 14.08 -1.70 23.47
N LEU A 199 13.62 -1.50 24.70
CA LEU A 199 13.03 -0.24 25.13
C LEU A 199 14.04 0.90 24.95
N GLY A 200 13.72 1.87 24.10
CA GLY A 200 14.60 3.00 23.81
C GLY A 200 15.51 2.80 22.60
N SER A 201 15.39 1.69 21.87
CA SER A 201 16.15 1.44 20.64
C SER A 201 15.40 1.88 19.39
N ASN A 202 16.10 2.49 18.43
CA ASN A 202 15.57 2.92 17.11
C ASN A 202 14.29 3.78 17.18
N ILE A 203 14.19 4.58 18.23
CA ILE A 203 13.00 5.39 18.54
C ILE A 203 12.64 6.35 17.41
N ASN A 204 13.65 6.90 16.74
CA ASN A 204 13.49 7.84 15.62
C ASN A 204 12.79 7.24 14.40
N THR A 205 12.68 5.90 14.32
CA THR A 205 11.99 5.18 13.24
C THR A 205 10.80 4.36 13.74
N VAL A 206 10.30 4.63 14.96
CA VAL A 206 9.22 3.83 15.58
C VAL A 206 7.96 3.74 14.71
N CYS A 207 7.65 4.77 13.90
CA CYS A 207 6.53 4.78 12.97
C CYS A 207 6.92 4.65 11.49
N ALA A 208 8.12 4.15 11.17
CA ALA A 208 8.55 3.99 9.76
C ALA A 208 7.63 3.04 8.96
N GLU A 209 7.02 2.07 9.63
CA GLU A 209 6.12 1.07 9.04
C GLU A 209 4.63 1.37 9.30
N LEU A 210 4.26 2.65 9.51
CA LEU A 210 2.89 3.04 9.86
C LEU A 210 1.84 2.62 8.81
N ALA A 211 2.18 2.69 7.52
CA ALA A 211 1.29 2.21 6.46
C ALA A 211 0.97 0.71 6.61
N THR A 212 1.97 -0.09 7.00
CA THR A 212 1.79 -1.52 7.29
C THR A 212 0.87 -1.72 8.50
N ALA A 213 1.04 -0.93 9.56
CA ALA A 213 0.18 -0.97 10.74
C ALA A 213 -1.28 -0.60 10.42
N VAL A 214 -1.50 0.44 9.62
CA VAL A 214 -2.82 0.86 9.10
C VAL A 214 -3.48 -0.26 8.31
N ASN A 215 -2.76 -0.87 7.36
CA ASN A 215 -3.30 -1.97 6.56
C ASN A 215 -3.69 -3.17 7.41
N ASN A 216 -2.84 -3.57 8.36
CA ASN A 216 -3.11 -4.71 9.24
C ASN A 216 -4.36 -4.47 10.09
N ALA A 217 -4.53 -3.27 10.63
CA ALA A 217 -5.72 -2.91 11.40
C ALA A 217 -6.98 -2.90 10.54
N GLY A 218 -6.93 -2.30 9.34
CA GLY A 218 -8.06 -2.28 8.41
C GLY A 218 -8.52 -3.68 8.01
N MET A 219 -7.60 -4.59 7.71
CA MET A 219 -7.94 -5.99 7.38
C MET A 219 -8.60 -6.73 8.55
N SER A 220 -8.17 -6.48 9.79
CA SER A 220 -8.77 -7.11 10.97
C SER A 220 -10.21 -6.66 11.26
N SER A 221 -10.62 -5.52 10.71
CA SER A 221 -11.95 -4.92 10.92
C SER A 221 -13.03 -5.38 9.92
N ASN A 222 -12.69 -6.19 8.90
CA ASN A 222 -13.67 -6.69 7.92
C ASN A 222 -13.92 -8.20 8.07
N PRO A 223 -14.97 -8.63 8.82
CA PRO A 223 -15.31 -10.03 9.03
C PRO A 223 -16.07 -10.70 7.87
N GLU A 224 -16.50 -9.97 6.84
CA GLU A 224 -17.33 -10.50 5.75
C GLU A 224 -16.50 -10.92 4.52
N GLY A 225 -15.78 -12.04 4.63
CA GLY A 225 -15.51 -13.04 3.58
C GLY A 225 -14.85 -12.65 2.24
N GLY A 226 -14.78 -11.39 1.84
CA GLY A 226 -14.00 -10.87 0.71
C GLY A 226 -12.75 -10.19 1.24
N ALA A 227 -11.60 -10.40 0.59
CA ALA A 227 -10.39 -9.67 0.97
C ALA A 227 -10.62 -8.18 0.65
N ALA A 228 -10.91 -7.40 1.68
CA ALA A 228 -10.96 -5.95 1.57
C ALA A 228 -9.64 -5.45 1.00
N LEU A 229 -9.69 -4.55 0.02
CA LEU A 229 -8.50 -3.87 -0.44
C LEU A 229 -7.84 -3.18 0.74
N ASP A 230 -6.54 -3.38 0.91
CA ASP A 230 -5.78 -2.62 1.88
C ASP A 230 -5.67 -1.14 1.45
N PHE A 231 -5.31 -0.26 2.39
CA PHE A 231 -5.22 1.17 2.13
C PHE A 231 -4.21 1.48 1.01
N ASN A 232 -3.10 0.74 0.93
CA ASN A 232 -2.12 0.89 -0.16
C ASN A 232 -2.73 0.59 -1.53
N ALA A 233 -3.53 -0.47 -1.65
CA ALA A 233 -4.22 -0.85 -2.88
C ALA A 233 -5.27 0.19 -3.27
N LYS A 234 -6.12 0.64 -2.32
CA LYS A 234 -7.10 1.71 -2.55
C LYS A 234 -6.42 2.97 -3.09
N ASN A 235 -5.33 3.41 -2.44
CA ASN A 235 -4.60 4.59 -2.85
C ASN A 235 -3.91 4.40 -4.22
N GLY A 236 -3.34 3.23 -4.48
CA GLY A 236 -2.74 2.90 -5.77
C GLY A 236 -3.77 2.92 -6.92
N ILE A 237 -5.00 2.45 -6.67
CA ILE A 237 -6.11 2.51 -7.64
C ILE A 237 -6.49 3.96 -7.93
N LYS A 238 -6.74 4.74 -6.87
CA LYS A 238 -7.10 6.16 -6.98
C LYS A 238 -6.06 6.98 -7.72
N LYS A 239 -4.78 6.69 -7.48
CA LYS A 239 -3.67 7.44 -8.08
C LYS A 239 -3.38 7.02 -9.52
N ASP A 240 -3.31 5.72 -9.78
CA ASP A 240 -2.71 5.20 -11.02
C ASP A 240 -3.75 4.63 -12.01
N TYR A 241 -4.98 4.30 -11.58
CA TYR A 241 -6.02 3.71 -12.44
C TYR A 241 -7.16 4.67 -12.76
N GLU A 242 -7.80 5.23 -11.72
CA GLU A 242 -8.99 6.07 -11.87
C GLU A 242 -8.80 7.27 -12.82
N PRO A 243 -7.65 7.99 -12.82
CA PRO A 243 -7.48 9.15 -13.69
C PRO A 243 -7.38 8.80 -15.18
N GLU A 244 -6.92 7.58 -15.50
CA GLU A 244 -6.52 7.21 -16.88
C GLU A 244 -7.48 6.24 -17.55
N ILE A 245 -8.20 5.42 -16.78
CA ILE A 245 -9.02 4.33 -17.33
C ILE A 245 -10.12 4.81 -18.27
N GLY A 246 -10.69 6.00 -18.04
CA GLY A 246 -11.73 6.57 -18.91
C GLY A 246 -11.27 6.73 -20.36
N ASN A 247 -10.02 7.17 -20.56
CA ASN A 247 -9.42 7.33 -21.88
C ASN A 247 -9.18 5.97 -22.55
N VAL A 248 -8.73 4.98 -21.80
CA VAL A 248 -8.52 3.60 -22.30
C VAL A 248 -9.84 2.96 -22.68
N LYS A 249 -10.87 3.07 -21.83
CA LYS A 249 -12.23 2.59 -22.10
C LYS A 249 -12.76 3.19 -23.39
N ALA A 250 -12.69 4.51 -23.57
CA ALA A 250 -13.18 5.18 -24.77
C ALA A 250 -12.46 4.70 -26.05
N LYS A 251 -11.14 4.45 -25.98
CA LYS A 251 -10.39 3.87 -27.11
C LYS A 251 -10.87 2.47 -27.45
N ILE A 252 -11.04 1.60 -26.46
CA ILE A 252 -11.54 0.23 -26.67
C ILE A 252 -12.95 0.27 -27.30
N GLN A 253 -13.85 1.08 -26.75
CA GLN A 253 -15.20 1.27 -27.27
C GLN A 253 -15.18 1.70 -28.74
N SER A 254 -14.30 2.64 -29.10
CA SER A 254 -14.14 3.11 -30.48
C SER A 254 -13.57 2.05 -31.42
N ILE A 255 -12.60 1.26 -30.96
CA ILE A 255 -11.94 0.24 -31.79
C ILE A 255 -12.89 -0.93 -32.09
N LEU A 256 -13.73 -1.30 -31.12
CA LEU A 256 -14.65 -2.44 -31.22
C LEU A 256 -16.04 -2.07 -31.73
N GLY A 257 -16.35 -0.78 -31.88
CA GLY A 257 -17.69 -0.31 -32.23
C GLY A 257 -18.74 -0.52 -31.14
N LEU A 258 -18.32 -0.60 -29.86
CA LEU A 258 -19.17 -0.94 -28.71
C LEU A 258 -19.26 0.23 -27.71
N PRO A 259 -20.16 1.21 -27.90
CA PRO A 259 -20.21 2.41 -27.07
C PRO A 259 -20.65 2.15 -25.62
N MET A 260 -21.31 1.02 -25.36
CA MET A 260 -21.78 0.63 -24.02
C MET A 260 -20.84 -0.36 -23.33
N LEU A 261 -19.65 -0.60 -23.89
CA LEU A 261 -18.72 -1.56 -23.31
C LEU A 261 -18.21 -1.11 -21.95
N GLU A 262 -18.20 -2.03 -20.99
CA GLU A 262 -17.72 -1.84 -19.62
C GLU A 262 -16.42 -2.61 -19.34
N LEU A 263 -15.57 -2.01 -18.51
CA LEU A 263 -14.31 -2.63 -18.04
C LEU A 263 -14.44 -3.05 -16.58
N HIS A 264 -14.18 -4.33 -16.30
CA HIS A 264 -14.26 -4.92 -14.98
C HIS A 264 -12.85 -5.25 -14.47
N PRO A 265 -12.18 -4.35 -13.73
CA PRO A 265 -10.83 -4.58 -13.21
C PRO A 265 -10.76 -5.68 -12.14
N ASN A 266 -11.89 -6.02 -11.52
CA ASN A 266 -12.04 -7.03 -10.46
C ASN A 266 -11.02 -6.88 -9.32
N PHE A 267 -10.84 -5.66 -8.81
CA PHE A 267 -9.77 -5.33 -7.86
C PHE A 267 -9.77 -6.22 -6.62
N GLU A 268 -10.91 -6.40 -5.97
CA GLU A 268 -11.04 -7.17 -4.72
C GLU A 268 -10.65 -8.64 -4.95
N ARG A 269 -11.17 -9.23 -6.04
CA ARG A 269 -10.88 -10.63 -6.40
C ARG A 269 -9.40 -10.82 -6.76
N ASN A 270 -8.84 -9.92 -7.55
CA ASN A 270 -7.45 -9.98 -7.99
C ASN A 270 -6.49 -9.74 -6.81
N PHE A 271 -6.81 -8.77 -5.94
CA PHE A 271 -6.09 -8.53 -4.71
C PHE A 271 -6.09 -9.77 -3.81
N ALA A 272 -7.25 -10.41 -3.60
CA ALA A 272 -7.36 -11.63 -2.80
C ALA A 272 -6.45 -12.75 -3.33
N ALA A 273 -6.42 -12.94 -4.66
CA ALA A 273 -5.60 -13.97 -5.29
C ALA A 273 -4.09 -13.72 -5.10
N ILE A 274 -3.62 -12.48 -5.25
CA ILE A 274 -2.21 -12.13 -5.05
C ILE A 274 -1.84 -12.20 -3.56
N ALA A 275 -2.72 -11.73 -2.67
CA ALA A 275 -2.53 -11.80 -1.23
C ALA A 275 -2.39 -13.25 -0.75
N ALA A 276 -3.29 -14.14 -1.20
CA ALA A 276 -3.22 -15.56 -0.88
C ALA A 276 -1.92 -16.22 -1.41
N TYR A 277 -1.53 -15.89 -2.65
CA TYR A 277 -0.29 -16.40 -3.24
C TYR A 277 0.95 -15.98 -2.44
N THR A 278 1.06 -14.70 -2.10
CA THR A 278 2.20 -14.16 -1.33
C THR A 278 2.23 -14.67 0.11
N ALA A 279 1.06 -14.82 0.75
CA ALA A 279 0.95 -15.41 2.09
C ALA A 279 1.41 -16.87 2.15
N SER A 280 1.32 -17.62 1.03
CA SER A 280 1.80 -19.00 0.95
C SER A 280 3.33 -19.14 0.90
N GLY A 281 4.08 -18.02 0.93
CA GLY A 281 5.54 -18.00 0.85
C GLY A 281 6.09 -18.18 -0.56
N LYS A 282 5.22 -18.33 -1.57
CA LYS A 282 5.61 -18.39 -2.98
C LYS A 282 6.14 -17.03 -3.44
N GLN A 283 7.25 -17.07 -4.16
CA GLN A 283 7.85 -15.86 -4.73
C GLN A 283 7.20 -15.55 -6.08
N PRO A 284 6.81 -14.30 -6.32
CA PRO A 284 6.40 -13.87 -7.65
C PRO A 284 7.60 -13.74 -8.58
N THR A 285 7.34 -13.86 -9.88
CA THR A 285 8.42 -13.78 -10.87
C THR A 285 8.91 -12.34 -11.05
N THR A 286 8.01 -11.35 -10.96
CA THR A 286 8.28 -10.00 -11.47
C THR A 286 7.76 -8.84 -10.62
N TYR A 287 7.00 -9.06 -9.54
CA TYR A 287 6.50 -7.96 -8.72
C TYR A 287 7.21 -7.83 -7.36
N PRO A 288 7.47 -6.59 -6.90
CA PRO A 288 8.15 -6.34 -5.64
C PRO A 288 7.28 -6.75 -4.43
N ARG A 289 7.91 -6.81 -3.25
CA ARG A 289 7.24 -7.13 -1.97
C ARG A 289 6.04 -6.22 -1.66
N GLU A 290 6.02 -5.01 -2.21
CA GLU A 290 4.98 -3.98 -1.99
C GLU A 290 4.02 -3.84 -3.19
N TRP A 291 3.61 -4.96 -3.78
CA TRP A 291 2.77 -5.01 -4.98
C TRP A 291 1.43 -4.27 -4.83
N GLN A 292 0.89 -4.19 -3.61
CA GLN A 292 -0.37 -3.52 -3.31
C GLN A 292 -0.35 -2.06 -3.74
N LYS A 293 0.79 -1.37 -3.52
CA LYS A 293 1.00 0.03 -3.92
C LYS A 293 0.91 0.25 -5.43
N LYS A 294 1.01 -0.82 -6.23
CA LYS A 294 1.02 -0.81 -7.70
C LYS A 294 -0.13 -1.60 -8.32
N LEU A 295 -1.11 -2.03 -7.53
CA LEU A 295 -2.27 -2.76 -8.04
C LEU A 295 -3.00 -1.95 -9.14
N GLY A 296 -3.33 -0.69 -8.86
CA GLY A 296 -3.97 0.21 -9.82
C GLY A 296 -3.19 0.35 -11.12
N PHE A 297 -1.89 0.67 -11.01
CA PHE A 297 -0.99 0.81 -12.16
C PHE A 297 -0.97 -0.45 -13.04
N HIS A 298 -0.80 -1.64 -12.46
CA HIS A 298 -0.71 -2.87 -13.25
C HIS A 298 -2.05 -3.25 -13.89
N THR A 299 -3.16 -3.10 -13.18
CA THR A 299 -4.50 -3.26 -13.76
C THR A 299 -4.70 -2.32 -14.95
N PHE A 300 -4.33 -1.04 -14.81
CA PHE A 300 -4.39 -0.07 -15.90
C PHE A 300 -3.55 -0.54 -17.11
N LYS A 301 -2.33 -1.01 -16.88
CA LYS A 301 -1.45 -1.49 -17.97
C LYS A 301 -1.99 -2.69 -18.74
N TYR A 302 -2.78 -3.58 -18.12
CA TYR A 302 -3.45 -4.66 -18.85
C TYR A 302 -4.45 -4.12 -19.87
N PHE A 303 -5.31 -3.17 -19.48
CA PHE A 303 -6.26 -2.57 -20.40
C PHE A 303 -5.60 -1.65 -21.44
N GLU A 304 -4.55 -0.92 -21.06
CA GLU A 304 -3.75 -0.13 -22.01
C GLU A 304 -3.11 -1.04 -23.07
N SER A 305 -2.55 -2.18 -22.66
CA SER A 305 -1.97 -3.15 -23.59
C SER A 305 -3.02 -3.77 -24.51
N LEU A 306 -4.24 -3.99 -24.03
CA LEU A 306 -5.33 -4.48 -24.86
C LEU A 306 -5.59 -3.52 -26.04
N VAL A 307 -5.57 -2.20 -25.80
CA VAL A 307 -5.69 -1.20 -26.88
C VAL A 307 -4.63 -1.43 -27.95
N SER A 308 -3.36 -1.54 -27.56
CA SER A 308 -2.25 -1.78 -28.50
C SER A 308 -2.43 -3.09 -29.28
N SER A 309 -2.92 -4.14 -28.62
CA SER A 309 -3.18 -5.43 -29.26
C SER A 309 -4.33 -5.36 -30.27
N LEU A 310 -5.42 -4.65 -29.96
CA LEU A 310 -6.55 -4.47 -30.88
C LEU A 310 -6.16 -3.62 -32.09
N GLU A 311 -5.41 -2.53 -31.87
CA GLU A 311 -4.88 -1.68 -32.94
C GLU A 311 -3.92 -2.47 -33.85
N GLY A 312 -3.00 -3.24 -33.26
CA GLY A 312 -2.03 -4.05 -33.98
C GLY A 312 -2.66 -5.18 -34.80
N GLN A 313 -3.80 -5.73 -34.35
CA GLN A 313 -4.58 -6.75 -35.06
C GLN A 313 -5.56 -6.15 -36.08
N GLY A 314 -5.68 -4.83 -36.18
CA GLY A 314 -6.46 -4.17 -37.23
C GLY A 314 -7.96 -3.98 -36.95
N PHE A 315 -8.44 -4.26 -35.73
CA PHE A 315 -9.87 -4.15 -35.37
C PHE A 315 -10.48 -2.79 -35.73
N ALA A 316 -9.73 -1.70 -35.57
CA ALA A 316 -10.23 -0.35 -35.84
C ALA A 316 -10.60 -0.08 -37.31
N LYS A 317 -10.23 -0.97 -38.25
CA LYS A 317 -10.37 -0.77 -39.70
C LYS A 317 -11.07 -1.94 -40.40
N ASP A 318 -11.50 -2.95 -39.66
CA ASP A 318 -12.06 -4.18 -40.21
C ASP A 318 -13.39 -4.51 -39.55
N ASP A 319 -14.47 -4.30 -40.29
CA ASP A 319 -15.83 -4.52 -39.81
C ASP A 319 -16.07 -6.00 -39.47
N MET A 320 -15.45 -6.95 -40.18
CA MET A 320 -15.62 -8.38 -39.88
C MET A 320 -14.98 -8.76 -38.54
N LEU A 321 -13.84 -8.15 -38.19
CA LEU A 321 -13.21 -8.36 -36.89
C LEU A 321 -14.07 -7.77 -35.75
N GLN A 322 -14.66 -6.60 -35.97
CA GLN A 322 -15.58 -6.00 -35.01
C GLN A 322 -16.83 -6.85 -34.83
N GLU A 323 -17.47 -7.27 -35.92
CA GLU A 323 -18.64 -8.15 -35.91
C GLU A 323 -18.34 -9.47 -35.18
N GLY A 324 -17.24 -10.15 -35.54
CA GLY A 324 -16.86 -11.41 -34.88
C GLY A 324 -16.63 -11.26 -33.37
N TYR A 325 -16.04 -10.13 -32.94
CA TYR A 325 -15.91 -9.82 -31.52
C TYR A 325 -17.29 -9.65 -30.86
N GLN A 326 -18.17 -8.86 -31.48
CA GLN A 326 -19.49 -8.54 -30.93
C GLN A 326 -20.38 -9.78 -30.82
N GLU A 327 -20.29 -10.72 -31.77
CA GLU A 327 -20.99 -12.01 -31.71
C GLU A 327 -20.50 -12.90 -30.57
N THR A 328 -19.20 -12.83 -30.25
CA THR A 328 -18.59 -13.66 -29.21
C THR A 328 -18.72 -13.05 -27.81
N ALA A 329 -18.72 -11.71 -27.71
CA ALA A 329 -18.77 -10.93 -26.47
C ALA A 329 -20.06 -10.11 -26.33
N ASP A 330 -21.20 -10.78 -26.43
CA ASP A 330 -22.54 -10.17 -26.50
C ASP A 330 -22.97 -9.35 -25.27
N LYS A 331 -22.24 -9.44 -24.14
CA LYS A 331 -22.52 -8.64 -22.94
C LYS A 331 -21.88 -7.26 -22.93
N ASN A 332 -21.00 -6.97 -23.89
CA ASN A 332 -20.22 -5.72 -23.90
C ASN A 332 -19.38 -5.55 -22.62
N GLU A 333 -18.78 -6.63 -22.12
CA GLU A 333 -17.97 -6.61 -20.91
C GLU A 333 -16.56 -7.12 -21.20
N ILE A 334 -15.55 -6.45 -20.63
CA ILE A 334 -14.18 -6.94 -20.59
C ILE A 334 -13.72 -7.01 -19.14
N GLY A 335 -13.38 -8.21 -18.66
CA GLY A 335 -12.86 -8.42 -17.32
C GLY A 335 -11.36 -8.67 -17.29
N LEU A 336 -10.67 -8.15 -16.26
CA LEU A 336 -9.34 -8.61 -15.88
C LEU A 336 -9.48 -9.56 -14.69
N ARG A 337 -8.96 -10.78 -14.80
CA ARG A 337 -9.01 -11.73 -13.68
C ARG A 337 -7.72 -12.49 -13.47
N ILE A 338 -7.43 -12.79 -12.21
CA ILE A 338 -6.38 -13.72 -11.83
C ILE A 338 -7.00 -15.10 -11.62
N VAL A 339 -6.45 -16.10 -12.30
CA VAL A 339 -6.88 -17.50 -12.27
C VAL A 339 -5.75 -18.40 -11.79
N ASP A 340 -6.08 -19.61 -11.33
CA ASP A 340 -5.09 -20.57 -10.86
C ASP A 340 -4.17 -21.08 -11.98
N LYS A 341 -4.72 -21.21 -13.20
CA LYS A 341 -4.03 -21.74 -14.36
C LYS A 341 -4.58 -21.15 -15.66
N LEU A 342 -3.70 -20.91 -16.61
CA LEU A 342 -4.02 -20.54 -18.00
C LEU A 342 -4.21 -21.79 -18.86
N GLN A 343 -5.07 -21.71 -19.86
CA GLN A 343 -5.41 -22.81 -20.76
C GLN A 343 -4.32 -23.02 -21.82
N LYS A 344 -3.84 -21.93 -22.43
CA LYS A 344 -2.90 -21.94 -23.56
C LYS A 344 -1.67 -21.06 -23.30
N GLY A 345 -1.85 -19.94 -22.57
CA GLY A 345 -0.79 -18.96 -22.30
C GLY A 345 0.17 -19.37 -21.19
N THR A 346 1.33 -18.69 -21.14
CA THR A 346 2.27 -18.76 -20.00
C THR A 346 2.08 -17.58 -19.04
N TYR A 347 2.06 -16.35 -19.57
CA TYR A 347 2.03 -15.13 -18.76
C TYR A 347 0.62 -14.56 -18.62
N ASN A 348 -0.09 -14.48 -19.74
CA ASN A 348 -1.47 -14.05 -19.82
C ASN A 348 -2.10 -14.62 -21.10
N GLU A 349 -3.43 -14.62 -21.16
CA GLU A 349 -4.20 -14.97 -22.34
C GLU A 349 -5.56 -14.26 -22.32
N CYS A 350 -6.23 -14.21 -23.46
CA CYS A 350 -7.65 -13.86 -23.54
C CYS A 350 -8.50 -15.12 -23.67
N VAL A 351 -9.69 -15.09 -23.08
CA VAL A 351 -10.74 -16.10 -23.27
C VAL A 351 -12.10 -15.43 -23.36
N PHE A 352 -13.02 -16.04 -24.11
CA PHE A 352 -14.43 -15.64 -24.11
C PHE A 352 -15.23 -16.65 -23.31
N GLU A 353 -15.94 -16.18 -22.28
CA GLU A 353 -16.75 -17.03 -21.40
C GLU A 353 -18.07 -16.33 -21.11
N ASN A 354 -19.18 -17.01 -21.43
CA ASN A 354 -20.53 -16.53 -21.16
C ASN A 354 -20.79 -15.09 -21.67
N GLY A 355 -20.30 -14.75 -22.87
CA GLY A 355 -20.51 -13.43 -23.47
C GLY A 355 -19.55 -12.33 -23.00
N VAL A 356 -18.54 -12.67 -22.19
CA VAL A 356 -17.55 -11.73 -21.64
C VAL A 356 -16.16 -12.08 -22.15
N MET A 357 -15.38 -11.10 -22.60
CA MET A 357 -13.96 -11.30 -22.81
C MET A 357 -13.21 -11.13 -21.48
N TYR A 358 -12.41 -12.12 -21.10
CA TYR A 358 -11.50 -12.00 -19.98
C TYR A 358 -10.06 -11.92 -20.46
N ILE A 359 -9.35 -10.88 -20.03
CA ILE A 359 -7.89 -10.91 -19.91
C ILE A 359 -7.59 -11.67 -18.62
N GLN A 360 -6.81 -12.74 -18.71
CA GLN A 360 -6.46 -13.52 -17.53
C GLN A 360 -4.98 -13.82 -17.40
N THR A 361 -4.52 -13.84 -16.15
CA THR A 361 -3.15 -14.16 -15.75
C THR A 361 -3.19 -15.01 -14.47
N THR A 362 -2.04 -15.47 -13.99
CA THR A 362 -1.94 -16.17 -12.70
C THR A 362 -1.28 -15.28 -11.65
N PRO A 363 -1.43 -15.57 -10.35
CA PRO A 363 -0.76 -14.80 -9.31
C PRO A 363 0.77 -14.78 -9.45
N GLN A 364 1.36 -15.77 -10.12
CA GLN A 364 2.80 -15.85 -10.38
C GLN A 364 3.27 -14.84 -11.44
N TYR A 365 2.39 -14.47 -12.38
CA TYR A 365 2.71 -13.68 -13.58
C TYR A 365 1.95 -12.35 -13.68
N TRP A 366 1.28 -11.91 -12.60
CA TRP A 366 0.48 -10.67 -12.54
C TRP A 366 1.12 -9.39 -13.12
N THR A 367 2.45 -9.33 -13.22
CA THR A 367 3.15 -8.17 -13.83
C THR A 367 4.06 -8.54 -14.98
N SER A 368 4.08 -9.80 -15.37
CA SER A 368 4.95 -10.34 -16.41
C SER A 368 4.31 -10.16 -17.78
N ASN A 369 5.06 -9.57 -18.71
CA ASN A 369 4.66 -9.46 -20.12
C ASN A 369 3.25 -8.88 -20.32
N ILE A 370 2.89 -7.86 -19.53
CA ILE A 370 1.60 -7.19 -19.63
C ILE A 370 1.35 -6.69 -21.07
N ARG A 371 2.41 -6.27 -21.79
CA ARG A 371 2.36 -5.83 -23.19
C ARG A 371 1.81 -6.86 -24.18
N ASP A 372 1.74 -8.13 -23.78
CA ASP A 372 1.19 -9.21 -24.60
C ASP A 372 -0.30 -9.45 -24.30
N ALA A 373 -0.90 -8.68 -23.39
CA ALA A 373 -2.32 -8.79 -23.07
C ALA A 373 -3.17 -8.40 -24.29
N GLY A 374 -4.12 -9.27 -24.64
CA GLY A 374 -4.89 -9.13 -25.88
C GLY A 374 -4.22 -9.71 -27.13
N ALA A 375 -3.04 -10.34 -27.00
CA ALA A 375 -2.45 -11.05 -28.13
C ALA A 375 -3.37 -12.21 -28.55
N LYS A 376 -3.47 -12.42 -29.88
CA LYS A 376 -4.20 -13.54 -30.49
C LYS A 376 -5.72 -13.54 -30.22
N ILE A 377 -6.34 -12.37 -30.10
CA ILE A 377 -7.81 -12.29 -30.01
C ILE A 377 -8.44 -12.83 -31.29
N VAL A 378 -7.84 -12.57 -32.46
CA VAL A 378 -8.35 -13.06 -33.75
C VAL A 378 -8.43 -14.60 -33.79
N ASP A 379 -7.53 -15.32 -33.12
CA ASP A 379 -7.55 -16.80 -33.09
C ASP A 379 -8.70 -17.37 -32.21
N LEU A 380 -9.45 -16.50 -31.53
CA LEU A 380 -10.52 -16.85 -30.59
C LEU A 380 -11.91 -16.47 -31.08
N LEU A 381 -12.00 -15.70 -32.17
CA LEU A 381 -13.23 -15.36 -32.90
C LEU A 381 -13.46 -16.42 -33.98
#